data_AF-M5RVP9-F1
#
_entry.id   AF-M5RVP9-F1
#
_cell.length_a   1.000
_cell.length_b   1.000
_cell.length_c   1.000
_cell.angle_alpha   90.00
_cell.angle_beta   90.00
_cell.angle_gamma   90.00
#
_symmetry.space_group_name_H-M   'P 1'
#
loop_
_entity.id
_entity.type
_entity.pdbx_description
1 polymer ?
#
loop_
_entity_poly.entity_id
_entity_poly.type
_entity_poly.pdbx_seq_one_letter_code
_entity_poly.pdbx_strand_id
1 'polypeptide(L)'
;MPQPVIPPELFRFLRELQTNNHRDWFNENKLRYQAEVRDPAVELVRQLDKPLVRSAPMLSAIPKSHGGSLMRIYRDTRFSKDKTPYKTNVGISLRHQANTN
;
A
#
# COMPACT_ATOMS: atom_id res chain seq x y z
N MET A 1 1.84 -14.67 20.79
CA MET A 1 1.90 -13.22 20.50
C MET A 1 1.13 -12.98 19.21
N PRO A 2 0.24 -11.98 19.10
CA PRO A 2 -0.30 -11.60 17.80
C PRO A 2 0.86 -11.15 16.91
N GLN A 3 0.97 -11.72 15.71
CA GLN A 3 2.05 -11.40 14.80
C GLN A 3 1.86 -9.96 14.29
N PRO A 4 2.90 -9.10 14.25
CA PRO A 4 2.79 -7.76 13.70
C PRO A 4 2.33 -7.82 12.24
N VAL A 5 1.25 -7.09 11.93
CA VAL A 5 0.68 -7.00 10.59
C VAL A 5 1.64 -6.36 9.60
N ILE A 6 2.50 -5.48 10.08
CA ILE A 6 3.54 -4.82 9.29
C ILE A 6 4.89 -5.48 9.61
N PRO A 7 5.39 -6.36 8.72
CA PRO A 7 6.67 -7.04 8.94
C PRO A 7 7.86 -6.09 8.66
N PRO A 8 9.00 -6.25 9.34
CA PRO A 8 10.24 -5.50 9.05
C PRO A 8 10.69 -5.57 7.58
N GLU A 9 10.40 -6.71 6.94
CA GLU A 9 10.63 -7.03 5.53
C GLU A 9 10.02 -5.97 4.60
N LEU A 10 8.85 -5.43 4.97
CA LEU A 10 8.20 -4.36 4.22
C LEU A 10 9.13 -3.17 4.06
N PHE A 11 9.72 -2.71 5.18
CA PHE A 11 10.62 -1.55 5.17
C PHE A 11 11.94 -1.86 4.46
N ARG A 12 12.42 -3.11 4.57
CA ARG A 12 13.61 -3.57 3.83
C ARG A 12 13.35 -3.51 2.33
N PHE A 13 12.22 -4.03 1.86
CA PHE A 13 11.83 -3.97 0.45
C PHE A 13 11.75 -2.53 -0.06
N LEU A 14 11.13 -1.62 0.71
CA LEU A 14 11.01 -0.21 0.29
C LEU A 14 12.37 0.50 0.19
N ARG A 15 13.33 0.17 1.05
CA ARG A 15 14.71 0.66 0.95
C ARG A 15 15.43 0.08 -0.27
N GLU A 16 15.31 -1.22 -0.52
CA GLU A 16 15.87 -1.85 -1.73
C GLU A 16 15.27 -1.25 -3.00
N LEU A 17 13.95 -1.01 -3.02
CA LEU A 17 13.24 -0.36 -4.12
C LEU A 17 13.72 1.07 -4.35
N GLN A 18 14.08 1.81 -3.29
CA GLN A 18 14.61 3.16 -3.43
C GLN A 18 15.92 3.18 -4.22
N THR A 19 16.80 2.21 -3.98
CA THR A 19 18.07 2.06 -4.72
C THR A 19 17.87 1.48 -6.12
N ASN A 20 16.89 0.59 -6.31
CA ASN A 20 16.65 -0.15 -7.55
C ASN A 20 15.32 0.21 -8.22
N ASN A 21 14.97 1.50 -8.27
CA ASN A 21 13.65 1.96 -8.73
C ASN A 21 13.52 1.95 -10.26
N HIS A 22 13.53 0.76 -10.85
CA HIS A 22 13.31 0.53 -12.28
C HIS A 22 12.51 -0.76 -12.51
N ARG A 23 11.95 -0.90 -13.71
CA ARG A 23 10.92 -1.92 -14.01
C ARG A 23 11.45 -3.34 -13.93
N ASP A 24 12.65 -3.59 -14.43
CA ASP A 24 13.22 -4.94 -14.50
C ASP A 24 13.42 -5.54 -13.10
N TRP A 25 14.08 -4.79 -12.21
CA TRP A 25 14.27 -5.21 -10.82
C TRP A 25 12.93 -5.41 -10.10
N PHE A 26 11.95 -4.53 -10.31
CA PHE A 26 10.63 -4.70 -9.71
C PHE A 26 9.90 -5.95 -10.23
N ASN A 27 10.03 -6.26 -11.52
CA ASN A 27 9.40 -7.45 -12.11
C ASN A 27 10.00 -8.73 -11.52
N GLU A 28 11.31 -8.79 -11.36
CA GLU A 28 12.02 -9.89 -10.70
C GLU A 28 11.61 -10.04 -9.23
N ASN A 29 11.39 -8.92 -8.53
CA ASN A 29 11.04 -8.91 -7.11
C ASN A 29 9.52 -8.81 -6.86
N LYS A 30 8.69 -9.00 -7.89
CA LYS A 30 7.24 -8.76 -7.81
C LYS A 30 6.54 -9.67 -6.81
N LEU A 31 6.98 -10.92 -6.68
CA LEU A 31 6.43 -11.86 -5.69
C LEU A 31 6.79 -11.44 -4.26
N ARG A 32 8.04 -11.01 -4.04
CA ARG A 32 8.46 -10.42 -2.75
C ARG A 32 7.66 -9.19 -2.39
N TYR A 33 7.45 -8.27 -3.34
CA TYR A 33 6.58 -7.11 -3.14
C TYR A 33 5.17 -7.53 -2.68
N GLN A 34 4.59 -8.55 -3.32
CA GLN A 34 3.25 -9.02 -2.97
C GLN A 34 3.20 -9.57 -1.53
N ALA A 35 4.13 -10.46 -1.19
CA ALA A 35 4.17 -11.12 0.10
C ALA A 35 4.63 -10.22 1.25
N GLU A 36 5.63 -9.36 1.03
CA GLU A 36 6.28 -8.56 2.08
C GLU A 36 5.66 -7.17 2.23
N VAL A 37 4.97 -6.63 1.21
CA VAL A 37 4.45 -5.26 1.23
C VAL A 37 2.94 -5.21 1.00
N ARG A 38 2.46 -5.74 -0.14
CA ARG A 38 1.06 -5.58 -0.57
C ARG A 38 0.11 -6.31 0.39
N ASP A 39 0.34 -7.59 0.61
CA ASP A 39 -0.59 -8.44 1.36
C ASP A 39 -0.62 -8.06 2.86
N PRO A 40 0.53 -7.75 3.50
CA PRO A 40 0.57 -7.13 4.83
C PRO A 40 -0.19 -5.81 4.92
N ALA A 41 -0.06 -4.92 3.93
CA ALA A 41 -0.79 -3.66 3.91
C ALA A 41 -2.30 -3.85 3.72
N VAL A 42 -2.73 -4.84 2.93
CA VAL A 42 -4.15 -5.24 2.80
C VAL A 42 -4.68 -5.78 4.13
N GLU A 43 -3.90 -6.59 4.83
CA GLU A 43 -4.27 -7.08 6.17
C GLU A 43 -4.41 -5.94 7.17
N LEU A 44 -3.53 -4.93 7.13
CA LEU A 44 -3.66 -3.74 7.97
C LEU A 44 -5.01 -3.04 7.72
N VAL A 45 -5.36 -2.83 6.45
CA VAL A 45 -6.66 -2.24 6.09
C VAL A 45 -7.82 -3.09 6.61
N ARG A 46 -7.72 -4.43 6.54
CA ARG A 46 -8.74 -5.35 7.06
C ARG A 46 -8.91 -5.21 8.57
N GLN A 47 -7.82 -5.05 9.31
CA GLN A 47 -7.88 -4.88 10.77
C GLN A 47 -8.39 -3.50 11.20
N LEU A 48 -8.26 -2.49 10.34
CA LEU A 48 -8.81 -1.15 10.59
C LEU A 48 -10.34 -1.10 10.45
N ASP A 49 -10.97 -2.03 9.73
CA ASP A 49 -12.40 -2.00 9.41
C ASP A 49 -13.29 -1.97 10.68
N LYS A 50 -13.16 -2.96 11.57
CA LYS A 50 -13.98 -3.03 12.80
C LYS A 50 -13.79 -1.82 13.73
N PRO A 51 -12.56 -1.38 14.04
CA PRO A 51 -12.35 -0.15 14.83
C PRO A 51 -12.97 1.09 14.19
N LEU A 52 -12.86 1.25 12.86
CA LEU A 52 -13.39 2.41 12.14
C LEU A 52 -14.92 2.45 12.18
N VAL A 53 -15.61 1.31 12.02
CA VAL A 53 -17.08 1.28 12.16
C VAL A 53 -17.52 1.79 13.52
N ARG A 54 -16.74 1.54 14.58
CA ARG A 54 -17.06 1.98 15.94
C ARG A 54 -16.74 3.47 16.19
N SER A 55 -15.61 3.97 15.70
CA SER A 55 -15.12 5.32 16.05
C SER A 55 -15.37 6.39 14.99
N ALA A 56 -15.46 5.99 13.72
CA ALA A 56 -15.61 6.88 12.58
C ALA A 56 -16.44 6.18 11.48
N PRO A 57 -17.75 5.93 11.71
CA PRO A 57 -18.60 5.14 10.79
C PRO A 57 -18.73 5.75 9.39
N MET A 58 -18.40 7.03 9.23
CA MET A 58 -18.41 7.73 7.95
C MET A 58 -17.20 7.38 7.06
N LEU A 59 -16.19 6.69 7.60
CA LEU A 59 -14.99 6.25 6.89
C LEU A 59 -15.05 4.76 6.57
N SER A 60 -14.70 4.41 5.34
CA SER A 60 -14.64 3.02 4.87
C SER A 60 -13.21 2.56 4.63
N ALA A 61 -12.83 1.44 5.25
CA ALA A 61 -11.61 0.69 4.95
C ALA A 61 -11.94 -0.49 4.02
N ILE A 62 -11.44 -0.44 2.80
CA ILE A 62 -11.73 -1.46 1.78
C ILE A 62 -10.46 -2.29 1.54
N PRO A 63 -10.34 -3.52 2.09
CA PRO A 63 -9.13 -4.34 2.04
C PRO A 63 -8.97 -5.05 0.69
N LYS A 64 -8.85 -4.27 -0.38
CA LYS A 64 -8.56 -4.75 -1.73
C LYS A 64 -7.18 -4.27 -2.17
N SER A 65 -6.44 -5.14 -2.85
CA SER A 65 -5.14 -4.83 -3.46
C SER A 65 -5.23 -3.80 -4.58
N HIS A 66 -6.40 -3.70 -5.23
CA HIS A 66 -6.70 -2.74 -6.29
C HIS A 66 -8.10 -2.14 -6.08
N GLY A 67 -8.23 -0.83 -6.29
CA GLY A 67 -9.51 -0.12 -6.15
C GLY A 67 -10.06 -0.02 -4.72
N GLY A 68 -9.31 -0.51 -3.72
CA GLY A 68 -9.65 -0.38 -2.31
C GLY A 68 -8.99 0.81 -1.64
N SER A 69 -8.77 0.70 -0.32
CA SER A 69 -8.06 1.70 0.48
C SER A 69 -6.55 1.65 0.28
N LEU A 70 -5.99 0.56 -0.25
CA LEU A 70 -4.57 0.51 -0.61
C LEU A 70 -4.33 1.28 -1.91
N MET A 71 -3.40 2.24 -1.87
CA MET A 71 -2.99 3.00 -3.06
C MET A 71 -2.09 2.16 -3.97
N ARG A 72 -2.16 2.43 -5.28
CA ARG A 72 -1.23 1.81 -6.25
C ARG A 72 0.22 2.17 -5.94
N ILE A 73 1.14 1.24 -6.17
CA ILE A 73 2.59 1.48 -6.07
C ILE A 73 3.11 2.39 -7.19
N TYR A 74 2.45 2.44 -8.35
CA TYR A 74 2.91 3.24 -9.49
C TYR A 74 2.83 4.74 -9.23
N ARG A 75 3.92 5.45 -9.52
CA ARG A 75 3.99 6.90 -9.45
C ARG A 75 3.47 7.54 -10.74
N ASP A 76 2.77 8.66 -10.60
CA ASP A 76 2.50 9.52 -11.74
C ASP A 76 3.71 10.44 -11.94
N THR A 77 4.36 10.33 -13.10
CA THR A 77 5.62 11.04 -13.39
C THR A 77 5.49 12.01 -14.56
N ARG A 78 4.29 12.26 -15.09
CA ARG A 78 4.08 13.10 -16.29
C ARG A 78 4.74 14.47 -16.15
N PHE A 79 4.57 15.10 -14.99
CA PHE A 79 5.08 16.44 -14.71
C PHE A 79 6.31 16.47 -13.78
N SER A 80 6.82 15.31 -13.36
CA SER A 80 7.97 15.22 -12.47
C SER A 80 9.29 15.22 -13.24
N LYS A 81 10.31 15.94 -12.74
CA LYS A 81 11.69 15.83 -13.27
C LYS A 81 12.28 14.45 -13.00
N ASP A 82 12.03 13.92 -11.82
CA ASP A 82 12.35 12.54 -11.46
C ASP A 82 11.35 11.58 -12.12
N LYS A 83 11.85 10.55 -12.80
CA LYS A 83 11.06 9.58 -13.57
C LYS A 83 10.99 8.19 -12.95
N THR A 84 11.39 8.02 -11.68
CA THR A 84 11.26 6.73 -11.00
C THR A 84 9.80 6.21 -11.04
N PRO A 85 9.56 4.98 -11.52
CA PRO A 85 8.23 4.44 -11.78
C PRO A 85 7.43 4.06 -10.52
N TYR A 86 8.08 3.78 -9.40
CA TYR A 86 7.44 3.24 -8.20
C TYR A 86 7.55 4.19 -7.00
N LYS A 87 6.53 4.17 -6.16
CA LYS A 87 6.53 4.79 -4.83
C LYS A 87 7.40 3.97 -3.88
N THR A 88 8.20 4.64 -3.06
CA THR A 88 9.04 4.05 -1.99
C THR A 88 8.33 4.08 -0.62
N ASN A 89 7.01 4.24 -0.63
CA ASN A 89 6.15 4.24 0.54
C ASN A 89 4.84 3.48 0.27
N VAL A 90 4.19 3.03 1.35
CA VAL A 90 2.82 2.48 1.30
C VAL A 90 1.84 3.60 1.62
N GLY A 91 0.84 3.80 0.75
CA GLY A 91 -0.24 4.76 0.96
C GLY A 91 -1.56 4.03 1.22
N ILE A 92 -2.28 4.45 2.27
CA ILE A 92 -3.63 3.98 2.58
C ILE A 92 -4.56 5.19 2.61
N SER A 93 -5.69 5.10 1.91
CA SER A 93 -6.74 6.12 1.87
C SER A 93 -8.07 5.53 2.34
N LEU A 94 -8.61 6.10 3.42
CA LEU A 94 -9.94 5.78 3.91
C LEU A 94 -10.95 6.69 3.20
N ARG A 95 -11.96 6.10 2.57
CA ARG A 95 -12.95 6.88 1.82
C ARG A 95 -14.06 7.34 2.73
N HIS A 96 -14.41 8.61 2.65
CA HIS A 96 -15.62 9.12 3.29
C HIS A 96 -16.85 8.68 2.50
N GLN A 97 -17.95 8.32 3.17
CA GLN A 97 -19.20 7.90 2.52
C GLN A 97 -19.76 8.95 1.56
N ALA A 98 -19.56 10.25 1.85
CA ALA A 98 -19.95 11.35 0.96
C ALA A 98 -19.19 11.41 -0.37
N ASN A 99 -18.10 10.64 -0.54
CA ASN A 99 -17.35 10.55 -1.80
C ASN A 99 -17.89 9.44 -2.73
N THR A 100 -19.06 8.89 -2.43
CA THR A 100 -19.77 7.93 -3.28
C THR A 100 -20.78 8.71 -4.12
N ASN A 101 -20.41 9.07 -5.34
CA ASN A 101 -21.37 9.50 -6.38
C ASN A 101 -21.99 8.26 -7.03
#